data_AF-W7FL85-F1
#
_entry.id   AF-W7FL85-F1
#
_cell.length_a   1.000
_cell.length_b   1.000
_cell.length_c   1.000
_cell.angle_alpha   90.00
_cell.angle_beta   90.00
_cell.angle_gamma   90.00
#
_symmetry.space_group_name_H-M   'P 1'
#
loop_
_entity.id
_entity.type
_entity.pdbx_description
1 polymer ?
#
loop_
_entity_poly.entity_id
_entity_poly.type
_entity_poly.pdbx_seq_one_letter_code
_entity_poly.pdbx_strand_id
1 'polypeptide(L)'
;MFLFSFNTSLIKAKIDILENYAKKNQLHKLRMDDLFEVFKLSKTDEDYKLSLHLLNVYYNFGRNLNTQQDVNLFFIFILRTNQLNEAKDLLKYFNGWLLCPPSNKYILLCMEEFFKKQKYYDVREIFSFIRENSQIKLDSSFYGITIKSMLMLKNHSIEEAIIIYNDSYNMSIYLTNEIHNFVLEHNLYYYHKARSKEETSENIRSLEYYEGNIKNIIIRLINELMKNRRSVKMSSKSLSLFAWTHIYFDIKEIINKSNHTLMDVKECRSWLDIFKLSCLYNQIPECYCGPFSELFKDILIDMKDDKDAIKALEYVNIYFKEE
;
A
#
# COMPACT_ATOMS: atom_id res chain seq x y z
N MET A 1 -33.01 6.87 5.41
CA MET A 1 -33.49 5.98 6.50
C MET A 1 -34.47 4.92 5.99
N PHE A 2 -35.47 5.25 5.15
CA PHE A 2 -36.44 4.27 4.62
C PHE A 2 -35.85 3.17 3.72
N LEU A 3 -34.87 3.44 2.87
CA LEU A 3 -34.27 2.42 1.98
C LEU A 3 -33.53 1.28 2.71
N PHE A 4 -33.04 1.51 3.93
CA PHE A 4 -32.30 0.49 4.69
C PHE A 4 -33.24 -0.50 5.40
N SER A 5 -34.38 -0.04 5.93
CA SER A 5 -35.36 -0.91 6.61
C SER A 5 -36.08 -1.87 5.66
N PHE A 6 -36.27 -1.49 4.40
CA PHE A 6 -36.84 -2.38 3.37
C PHE A 6 -35.92 -3.57 3.05
N ASN A 7 -34.60 -3.41 3.18
CA ASN A 7 -33.66 -4.47 2.83
C ASN A 7 -33.54 -5.52 3.94
N THR A 8 -33.51 -5.09 5.21
CA THR A 8 -33.43 -6.01 6.36
C THR A 8 -34.68 -6.88 6.51
N SER A 9 -35.87 -6.33 6.25
CA SER A 9 -37.12 -7.11 6.28
C SER A 9 -37.17 -8.19 5.19
N LEU A 10 -36.71 -7.89 3.97
CA LEU A 10 -36.54 -8.87 2.90
C LEU A 10 -35.54 -9.97 3.29
N ILE A 11 -34.41 -9.60 3.90
CA ILE A 11 -33.40 -10.54 4.40
C ILE A 11 -34.01 -11.48 5.45
N LYS A 12 -34.73 -10.95 6.44
CA LYS A 12 -35.43 -11.75 7.47
C LYS A 12 -36.39 -12.74 6.82
N ALA A 13 -37.23 -12.29 5.89
CA ALA A 13 -38.18 -13.16 5.19
C ALA A 13 -37.47 -14.29 4.41
N LYS A 14 -36.35 -14.00 3.74
CA LYS A 14 -35.54 -15.02 3.07
C LYS A 14 -34.94 -16.03 4.06
N ILE A 15 -34.40 -15.54 5.17
CA ILE A 15 -33.83 -16.39 6.23
C ILE A 15 -34.90 -17.31 6.81
N ASP A 16 -36.08 -16.79 7.14
CA ASP A 16 -37.21 -17.57 7.68
C ASP A 16 -37.60 -18.73 6.75
N ILE A 17 -37.63 -18.50 5.43
CA ILE A 17 -37.91 -19.54 4.43
C ILE A 17 -36.83 -20.63 4.46
N LEU A 18 -35.56 -20.24 4.46
CA LEU A 18 -34.42 -21.16 4.44
C LEU A 18 -34.33 -21.97 5.75
N GLU A 19 -34.55 -21.33 6.89
CA GLU A 19 -34.66 -22.02 8.18
C GLU A 19 -35.81 -23.01 8.22
N ASN A 20 -36.96 -22.67 7.63
CA ASN A 20 -38.09 -23.59 7.55
C ASN A 20 -37.77 -24.82 6.69
N TYR A 21 -37.00 -24.67 5.61
CA TYR A 21 -36.49 -25.82 4.86
C TYR A 21 -35.56 -26.68 5.71
N ALA A 22 -34.66 -26.05 6.47
CA ALA A 22 -33.74 -26.73 7.37
C ALA A 22 -34.49 -27.51 8.49
N LYS A 23 -35.45 -26.87 9.17
CA LYS A 23 -36.30 -27.48 10.21
C LYS A 23 -37.14 -28.66 9.69
N LYS A 24 -37.58 -28.60 8.42
CA LYS A 24 -38.32 -29.70 7.76
C LYS A 24 -37.40 -30.74 7.09
N ASN A 25 -36.08 -30.67 7.30
CA ASN A 25 -35.07 -31.52 6.68
C ASN A 25 -35.14 -31.57 5.13
N GLN A 26 -35.56 -30.47 4.51
CA GLN A 26 -35.67 -30.32 3.05
C GLN A 26 -34.33 -29.87 2.45
N LEU A 27 -33.26 -30.65 2.68
CA LEU A 27 -31.88 -30.25 2.36
C LEU A 27 -31.62 -30.00 0.87
N HIS A 28 -32.44 -30.55 -0.03
CA HIS A 28 -32.37 -30.29 -1.47
C HIS A 28 -32.78 -28.85 -1.84
N LYS A 29 -33.53 -28.17 -0.96
CA LYS A 29 -33.92 -26.75 -1.13
C LYS A 29 -32.97 -25.79 -0.43
N LEU A 30 -32.05 -26.28 0.39
CA LEU A 30 -31.04 -25.48 1.08
C LEU A 30 -29.78 -25.37 0.21
N ARG A 31 -29.84 -24.53 -0.82
CA ARG A 31 -28.74 -24.37 -1.80
C ARG A 31 -27.84 -23.21 -1.39
N MET A 32 -26.54 -23.34 -1.63
CA MET A 32 -25.56 -22.29 -1.32
C MET A 32 -25.85 -20.96 -2.03
N ASP A 33 -26.42 -21.01 -3.25
CA ASP A 33 -26.82 -19.80 -3.98
C ASP A 33 -27.81 -18.93 -3.19
N ASP A 34 -28.76 -19.56 -2.48
CA ASP A 34 -29.77 -18.85 -1.71
C ASP A 34 -29.14 -18.16 -0.48
N LEU A 35 -28.13 -18.78 0.15
CA LEU A 35 -27.28 -18.15 1.19
C LEU A 35 -26.50 -16.95 0.62
N PHE A 36 -25.88 -17.11 -0.55
CA PHE A 36 -25.09 -16.05 -1.16
C PHE A 36 -25.94 -14.87 -1.65
N GLU A 37 -27.20 -15.11 -2.03
CA GLU A 37 -28.15 -14.01 -2.26
C GLU A 37 -28.39 -13.18 -1.01
N VAL A 38 -28.54 -13.82 0.16
CA VAL A 38 -28.67 -13.11 1.43
C VAL A 38 -27.42 -12.27 1.70
N PHE A 39 -26.22 -12.86 1.57
CA PHE A 39 -24.94 -12.13 1.72
C PHE A 39 -24.80 -10.92 0.79
N LYS A 40 -25.32 -11.01 -0.44
CA LYS A 40 -25.31 -9.91 -1.42
C LYS A 40 -26.22 -8.76 -1.00
N LEU A 41 -27.34 -9.06 -0.33
CA LEU A 41 -28.30 -8.06 0.12
C LEU A 41 -27.86 -7.35 1.41
N SER A 42 -27.10 -8.02 2.27
CA SER A 42 -26.69 -7.50 3.59
C SER A 42 -25.79 -6.26 3.51
N LYS A 43 -26.15 -5.20 4.25
CA LYS A 43 -25.41 -3.92 4.27
C LYS A 43 -25.20 -3.33 5.66
N THR A 44 -25.93 -3.80 6.67
CA THR A 44 -25.90 -3.26 8.02
C THR A 44 -25.32 -4.26 9.03
N ASP A 45 -25.05 -3.80 10.25
CA ASP A 45 -24.67 -4.66 11.38
C ASP A 45 -25.76 -5.67 11.77
N GLU A 46 -27.04 -5.27 11.67
CA GLU A 46 -28.15 -6.19 11.90
C GLU A 46 -28.19 -7.29 10.83
N ASP A 47 -28.04 -6.91 9.55
CA ASP A 47 -27.99 -7.88 8.46
C ASP A 47 -26.80 -8.84 8.61
N TYR A 48 -25.66 -8.35 9.13
CA TYR A 48 -24.48 -9.17 9.41
C TYR A 48 -24.82 -10.29 10.40
N LYS A 49 -25.41 -9.94 11.55
CA LYS A 49 -25.79 -10.90 12.60
C LYS A 49 -26.78 -11.94 12.09
N LEU A 50 -27.80 -11.49 11.34
CA LEU A 50 -28.79 -12.39 10.74
C LEU A 50 -28.17 -13.33 9.71
N SER A 51 -27.29 -12.81 8.85
CA SER A 51 -26.62 -13.61 7.82
C SER A 51 -25.64 -14.62 8.41
N LEU A 52 -24.95 -14.26 9.51
CA LEU A 52 -24.12 -15.21 10.27
C LEU A 52 -24.94 -16.31 10.93
N HIS A 53 -26.12 -15.97 11.48
CA HIS A 53 -27.03 -16.97 12.01
C HIS A 53 -27.41 -17.99 10.92
N LEU A 54 -27.79 -17.50 9.73
CA LEU A 54 -28.11 -18.35 8.60
C LEU A 54 -26.90 -19.20 8.17
N LEU A 55 -25.69 -18.64 8.13
CA LEU A 55 -24.47 -19.42 7.85
C LEU A 55 -24.30 -20.57 8.84
N ASN A 56 -24.52 -20.33 10.13
CA ASN A 56 -24.44 -21.37 11.16
C ASN A 56 -25.49 -22.48 10.93
N VAL A 57 -26.71 -22.12 10.52
CA VAL A 57 -27.72 -23.10 10.11
C VAL A 57 -27.19 -23.97 8.96
N TYR A 58 -26.59 -23.37 7.92
CA TYR A 58 -26.01 -24.12 6.81
C TYR A 58 -24.91 -25.09 7.28
N TYR A 59 -23.99 -24.64 8.13
CA TYR A 59 -22.94 -25.49 8.71
C TYR A 59 -23.51 -26.66 9.53
N ASN A 60 -24.53 -26.43 10.35
CA ASN A 60 -25.18 -27.49 11.14
C ASN A 60 -25.82 -28.59 10.27
N PHE A 61 -26.15 -28.28 9.02
CA PHE A 61 -26.66 -29.23 8.03
C PHE A 61 -25.59 -29.70 7.03
N GLY A 62 -24.30 -29.50 7.34
CA GLY A 62 -23.17 -29.98 6.53
C GLY A 62 -22.94 -29.21 5.23
N ARG A 63 -23.48 -27.99 5.10
CA ARG A 63 -23.28 -27.11 3.95
C ARG A 63 -22.18 -26.09 4.25
N ASN A 64 -20.93 -26.49 4.03
CA ASN A 64 -19.75 -25.68 4.31
C ASN A 64 -19.33 -24.80 3.12
N LEU A 65 -18.55 -23.76 3.40
CA LEU A 65 -17.86 -22.97 2.37
C LEU A 65 -16.68 -23.77 1.82
N ASN A 66 -16.87 -24.42 0.67
CA ASN A 66 -15.94 -25.43 0.15
C ASN A 66 -15.10 -24.94 -1.04
N THR A 67 -15.46 -23.79 -1.62
CA THR A 67 -14.73 -23.25 -2.77
C THR A 67 -14.12 -21.88 -2.45
N GLN A 68 -13.10 -21.51 -3.23
CA GLN A 68 -12.52 -20.16 -3.17
C GLN A 68 -13.58 -19.07 -3.40
N GLN A 69 -14.57 -19.35 -4.25
CA GLN A 69 -15.67 -18.42 -4.53
C GLN A 69 -16.57 -18.23 -3.30
N ASP A 70 -16.87 -19.30 -2.58
CA ASP A 70 -17.67 -19.27 -1.35
C ASP A 70 -16.99 -18.41 -0.29
N VAL A 71 -15.69 -18.66 -0.05
CA VAL A 71 -14.87 -17.89 0.89
C VAL A 71 -14.81 -16.42 0.49
N ASN A 72 -14.64 -16.14 -0.80
CA ASN A 72 -14.63 -14.76 -1.31
C ASN A 72 -15.97 -14.06 -1.08
N LEU A 73 -17.09 -14.72 -1.37
CA LEU A 73 -18.42 -14.14 -1.17
C LEU A 73 -18.70 -13.86 0.30
N PHE A 74 -18.30 -14.78 1.18
CA PHE A 74 -18.37 -14.59 2.62
C PHE A 74 -17.52 -13.41 3.08
N PHE A 75 -16.25 -13.34 2.66
CA PHE A 75 -15.36 -12.25 3.06
C PHE A 75 -15.82 -10.87 2.54
N ILE A 76 -16.30 -10.79 1.30
CA ILE A 76 -16.91 -9.56 0.75
C ILE A 76 -18.12 -9.14 1.56
N PHE A 77 -18.93 -10.10 2.03
CA PHE A 77 -20.08 -9.80 2.88
C PHE A 77 -19.66 -9.12 4.18
N ILE A 78 -18.62 -9.62 4.85
CA ILE A 78 -18.03 -9.00 6.06
C ILE A 78 -17.58 -7.56 5.77
N LEU A 79 -16.88 -7.36 4.65
CA LEU A 79 -16.41 -6.02 4.25
C LEU A 79 -17.58 -5.07 3.94
N ARG A 80 -18.62 -5.56 3.23
CA ARG A 80 -19.79 -4.77 2.85
C ARG A 80 -20.61 -4.31 4.05
N THR A 81 -20.70 -5.13 5.10
CA THR A 81 -21.36 -4.77 6.36
C THR A 81 -20.43 -3.99 7.30
N ASN A 82 -19.24 -3.59 6.83
CA ASN A 82 -18.23 -2.78 7.55
C ASN A 82 -17.75 -3.44 8.86
N GLN A 83 -17.70 -4.77 8.90
CA GLN A 83 -17.24 -5.54 10.06
C GLN A 83 -15.73 -5.80 9.99
N LEU A 84 -14.94 -4.73 10.02
CA LEU A 84 -13.50 -4.82 9.73
C LEU A 84 -12.70 -5.63 10.77
N ASN A 85 -13.08 -5.59 12.05
CA ASN A 85 -12.40 -6.39 13.08
C ASN A 85 -12.62 -7.90 12.83
N GLU A 86 -13.85 -8.28 12.47
CA GLU A 86 -14.18 -9.66 12.08
C GLU A 86 -13.42 -10.09 10.83
N ALA A 87 -13.26 -9.19 9.86
CA ALA A 87 -12.43 -9.47 8.67
C ALA A 87 -10.97 -9.73 9.06
N LYS A 88 -10.42 -8.94 9.98
CA LYS A 88 -9.06 -9.14 10.51
C LYS A 88 -8.93 -10.47 11.25
N ASP A 89 -9.87 -10.78 12.14
CA ASP A 89 -9.87 -12.04 12.89
C ASP A 89 -10.03 -13.25 11.97
N LEU A 90 -10.85 -13.14 10.92
CA LEU A 90 -10.93 -14.19 9.90
C LEU A 90 -9.58 -14.41 9.23
N LEU A 91 -8.88 -13.36 8.81
CA LEU A 91 -7.54 -13.50 8.19
C LEU A 91 -6.51 -14.12 9.14
N LYS A 92 -6.65 -13.88 10.44
CA LYS A 92 -5.78 -14.48 11.46
C LYS A 92 -6.08 -15.97 11.68
N TYR A 93 -7.35 -16.36 11.67
CA TYR A 93 -7.79 -17.68 12.13
C TYR A 93 -8.42 -18.56 11.04
N PHE A 94 -8.42 -18.16 9.76
CA PHE A 94 -9.13 -18.89 8.71
C PHE A 94 -8.71 -20.36 8.60
N ASN A 95 -7.44 -20.70 8.84
CA ASN A 95 -6.94 -22.08 8.79
C ASN A 95 -7.71 -23.05 9.71
N GLY A 96 -8.32 -22.54 10.78
CA GLY A 96 -9.11 -23.35 11.71
C GLY A 96 -10.54 -23.65 11.25
N TRP A 97 -11.04 -22.94 10.24
CA TRP A 97 -12.47 -22.97 9.87
C TRP A 97 -12.75 -23.03 8.37
N LEU A 98 -11.92 -22.39 7.55
CA LEU A 98 -12.05 -22.31 6.10
C LEU A 98 -11.02 -23.20 5.40
N LEU A 99 -11.40 -23.72 4.24
CA LEU A 99 -10.54 -24.57 3.42
C LEU A 99 -9.34 -23.81 2.80
N CYS A 100 -9.53 -22.52 2.52
CA CYS A 100 -8.55 -21.66 1.87
C CYS A 100 -8.74 -20.20 2.34
N PRO A 101 -7.73 -19.32 2.20
CA PRO A 101 -7.87 -17.91 2.50
C PRO A 101 -8.82 -17.21 1.51
N PRO A 102 -9.32 -16.00 1.83
CA PRO A 102 -9.84 -15.08 0.82
C PRO A 102 -8.78 -14.78 -0.24
N SER A 103 -9.19 -14.55 -1.48
CA SER A 103 -8.24 -14.23 -2.55
C SER A 103 -7.49 -12.92 -2.29
N ASN A 104 -6.26 -12.80 -2.79
CA ASN A 104 -5.41 -11.63 -2.58
C ASN A 104 -6.12 -10.30 -2.86
N LYS A 105 -6.95 -10.25 -3.91
CA LYS A 105 -7.74 -9.07 -4.28
C LYS A 105 -8.57 -8.55 -3.12
N TYR A 106 -9.26 -9.43 -2.39
CA TYR A 106 -10.14 -9.01 -1.30
C TYR A 106 -9.37 -8.76 -0.01
N ILE A 107 -8.28 -9.49 0.24
CA ILE A 107 -7.37 -9.17 1.35
C ILE A 107 -6.81 -7.76 1.18
N LEU A 108 -6.33 -7.42 -0.02
CA LEU A 108 -5.83 -6.09 -0.34
C LEU A 108 -6.91 -5.02 -0.14
N LEU A 109 -8.13 -5.28 -0.61
CA LEU A 109 -9.27 -4.39 -0.37
C LEU A 109 -9.53 -4.18 1.13
N CYS A 110 -9.43 -5.23 1.95
CA CYS A 110 -9.55 -5.11 3.41
C CYS A 110 -8.46 -4.19 3.98
N MET A 111 -7.19 -4.39 3.58
CA MET A 111 -6.08 -3.55 4.02
C MET A 111 -6.26 -2.08 3.58
N GLU A 112 -6.77 -1.85 2.36
CA GLU A 112 -7.13 -0.52 1.85
C GLU A 112 -8.20 0.16 2.69
N GLU A 113 -9.22 -0.57 3.15
CA GLU A 113 -10.25 -0.02 4.03
C GLU A 113 -9.70 0.37 5.42
N PHE A 114 -8.80 -0.44 5.98
CA PHE A 114 -8.08 -0.06 7.22
C PHE A 114 -7.19 1.17 7.00
N PHE A 115 -6.46 1.23 5.88
CA PHE A 115 -5.64 2.38 5.52
C PHE A 115 -6.45 3.68 5.39
N LYS A 116 -7.58 3.64 4.65
CA LYS A 116 -8.48 4.81 4.49
C LYS A 116 -9.02 5.31 5.83
N LYS A 117 -9.25 4.41 6.79
CA LYS A 117 -9.68 4.73 8.16
C LYS A 117 -8.52 5.11 9.09
N GLN A 118 -7.30 5.31 8.55
CA GLN A 118 -6.08 5.67 9.28
C GLN A 118 -5.68 4.66 10.36
N LYS A 119 -6.08 3.40 10.20
CA LYS A 119 -5.77 2.30 11.12
C LYS A 119 -4.50 1.57 10.68
N TYR A 120 -3.37 2.28 10.71
CA TYR A 120 -2.12 1.80 10.12
C TYR A 120 -1.52 0.57 10.82
N TYR A 121 -1.63 0.48 12.15
CA TYR A 121 -1.18 -0.70 12.89
C TYR A 121 -1.99 -1.95 12.56
N ASP A 122 -3.30 -1.81 12.32
CA ASP A 122 -4.13 -2.93 11.87
C ASP A 122 -3.70 -3.42 10.49
N VAL A 123 -3.30 -2.53 9.57
CA VAL A 123 -2.72 -2.92 8.27
C VAL A 123 -1.44 -3.74 8.47
N ARG A 124 -0.55 -3.30 9.37
CA ARG A 124 0.69 -4.01 9.72
C ARG A 124 0.43 -5.39 10.33
N GLU A 125 -0.57 -5.48 11.19
CA GLU A 125 -0.98 -6.71 11.84
C GLU A 125 -1.56 -7.71 10.83
N ILE A 126 -2.47 -7.26 9.95
CA ILE A 126 -2.96 -8.07 8.83
C ILE A 126 -1.79 -8.55 7.97
N PHE A 127 -0.84 -7.66 7.67
CA PHE A 127 0.36 -8.00 6.91
C PHE A 127 1.18 -9.11 7.59
N SER A 128 1.33 -9.10 8.92
CA SER A 128 2.01 -10.21 9.60
C SER A 128 1.30 -11.55 9.41
N PHE A 129 -0.03 -11.58 9.51
CA PHE A 129 -0.80 -12.83 9.34
C PHE A 129 -0.65 -13.41 7.93
N ILE A 130 -0.72 -12.56 6.91
CA ILE A 130 -0.55 -13.02 5.53
C ILE A 130 0.89 -13.42 5.22
N ARG A 131 1.86 -12.73 5.84
CA ARG A 131 3.30 -12.96 5.63
C ARG A 131 3.78 -14.30 6.20
N GLU A 132 3.14 -14.75 7.28
CA GLU A 132 3.41 -16.03 7.94
C GLU A 132 2.66 -17.20 7.29
N ASN A 133 1.64 -16.93 6.48
CA ASN A 133 0.78 -17.96 5.92
C ASN A 133 1.21 -18.41 4.52
N SER A 134 1.57 -19.68 4.36
CA SER A 134 2.04 -20.26 3.09
C SER A 134 0.95 -20.43 2.03
N GLN A 135 -0.34 -20.40 2.39
CA GLN A 135 -1.45 -20.49 1.43
C GLN A 135 -1.70 -19.16 0.70
N ILE A 136 -1.22 -18.05 1.24
CA ILE A 136 -1.36 -16.72 0.65
C ILE A 136 -0.10 -16.41 -0.15
N LYS A 137 -0.25 -16.28 -1.47
CA LYS A 137 0.86 -15.87 -2.33
C LYS A 137 1.10 -14.38 -2.14
N LEU A 138 2.21 -14.02 -1.50
CA LEU A 138 2.59 -12.62 -1.35
C LEU A 138 2.97 -12.00 -2.70
N ASP A 139 2.61 -10.73 -2.86
CA ASP A 139 2.94 -9.91 -4.02
C ASP A 139 3.29 -8.47 -3.60
N SER A 140 3.71 -7.66 -4.56
CA SER A 140 4.14 -6.27 -4.32
C SER A 140 3.05 -5.40 -3.71
N SER A 141 1.78 -5.69 -3.93
CA SER A 141 0.68 -4.81 -3.51
C SER A 141 0.53 -4.84 -1.99
N PHE A 142 0.69 -6.00 -1.37
CA PHE A 142 0.68 -6.13 0.09
C PHE A 142 1.81 -5.36 0.77
N TYR A 143 3.03 -5.47 0.23
CA TYR A 143 4.15 -4.67 0.74
C TYR A 143 3.92 -3.18 0.53
N GLY A 144 3.42 -2.79 -0.64
CA GLY A 144 3.19 -1.39 -0.98
C GLY A 144 2.23 -0.70 -0.01
N ILE A 145 1.08 -1.30 0.27
CA ILE A 145 0.12 -0.72 1.23
C ILE A 145 0.65 -0.72 2.67
N THR A 146 1.36 -1.76 3.08
CA THR A 146 1.94 -1.83 4.44
C THR A 146 3.02 -0.78 4.63
N ILE A 147 3.94 -0.63 3.66
CA ILE A 147 4.99 0.40 3.70
C ILE A 147 4.36 1.79 3.75
N LYS A 148 3.36 2.06 2.89
CA LYS A 148 2.61 3.33 2.93
C LYS A 148 2.00 3.57 4.31
N SER A 149 1.41 2.54 4.93
CA SER A 149 0.83 2.64 6.27
C SER A 149 1.86 2.97 7.34
N MET A 150 3.05 2.34 7.30
CA MET A 150 4.11 2.59 8.28
C MET A 150 4.67 4.01 8.17
N LEU A 151 4.80 4.54 6.96
CA LEU A 151 5.23 5.92 6.74
C LEU A 151 4.24 6.97 7.29
N MET A 152 2.95 6.62 7.43
CA MET A 152 1.94 7.50 8.01
C MET A 152 1.91 7.49 9.55
N LEU A 153 2.74 6.68 10.20
CA LEU A 153 2.85 6.66 11.66
C LEU A 153 3.47 7.97 12.18
N LYS A 154 3.08 8.39 13.39
CA LYS A 154 3.64 9.59 14.03
C LYS A 154 5.05 9.35 14.56
N ASN A 155 5.33 8.14 15.01
CA ASN A 155 6.59 7.74 15.65
C ASN A 155 7.15 6.53 14.91
N HIS A 156 8.48 6.46 14.81
CA HIS A 156 9.22 5.34 14.20
C HIS A 156 8.76 4.96 12.77
N SER A 157 8.25 5.94 12.02
CA SER A 157 7.62 5.71 10.72
C SER A 157 8.62 5.18 9.68
N ILE A 158 9.83 5.74 9.67
CA ILE A 158 10.91 5.31 8.77
C ILE A 158 11.40 3.92 9.15
N GLU A 159 11.64 3.68 10.44
CA GLU A 159 12.19 2.44 10.95
C GLU A 159 11.27 1.26 10.62
N GLU A 160 9.97 1.40 10.90
CA GLU A 160 8.97 0.39 10.54
C GLU A 160 8.87 0.21 9.02
N ALA A 161 8.85 1.30 8.24
CA ALA A 161 8.77 1.20 6.78
C ALA A 161 9.99 0.49 6.17
N ILE A 162 11.19 0.76 6.68
CA ILE A 162 12.44 0.16 6.21
C ILE A 162 12.51 -1.33 6.56
N ILE A 163 11.97 -1.75 7.71
CA ILE A 163 11.84 -3.18 8.04
C ILE A 163 11.01 -3.92 6.97
N ILE A 164 9.85 -3.38 6.59
CA ILE A 164 8.99 -3.99 5.57
C ILE A 164 9.61 -3.91 4.17
N TYR A 165 10.24 -2.79 3.88
CA TYR A 165 10.97 -2.59 2.63
C TYR A 165 12.07 -3.65 2.49
N ASN A 166 12.91 -3.87 3.50
CA ASN A 166 13.98 -4.87 3.45
C ASN A 166 13.43 -6.31 3.43
N ASP A 167 12.34 -6.59 4.14
CA ASP A 167 11.69 -7.91 4.07
C ASP A 167 11.24 -8.26 2.64
N SER A 168 10.73 -7.30 1.87
CA SER A 168 10.36 -7.57 0.46
C SER A 168 11.56 -8.00 -0.39
N TYR A 169 12.74 -7.42 -0.14
CA TYR A 169 13.97 -7.82 -0.82
C TYR A 169 14.37 -9.24 -0.45
N ASN A 170 14.33 -9.57 0.84
CA ASN A 170 14.64 -10.91 1.35
C ASN A 170 13.67 -11.97 0.78
N MET A 171 12.42 -11.58 0.56
CA MET A 171 11.39 -12.42 -0.06
C MET A 171 11.44 -12.42 -1.59
N SER A 172 12.43 -11.75 -2.20
CA SER A 172 12.57 -11.63 -3.65
C SER A 172 11.33 -11.02 -4.34
N ILE A 173 10.66 -10.10 -3.66
CA ILE A 173 9.48 -9.37 -4.15
C ILE A 173 9.93 -7.99 -4.63
N TYR A 174 9.76 -7.78 -5.93
CA TYR A 174 10.00 -6.49 -6.59
C TYR A 174 8.92 -5.50 -6.21
N LEU A 175 9.33 -4.29 -5.83
CA LEU A 175 8.42 -3.21 -5.49
C LEU A 175 8.22 -2.29 -6.70
N THR A 176 7.08 -1.60 -6.74
CA THR A 176 6.84 -0.59 -7.76
C THR A 176 7.71 0.64 -7.53
N ASN A 177 8.01 1.39 -8.60
CA ASN A 177 8.74 2.67 -8.51
C ASN A 177 8.09 3.65 -7.54
N GLU A 178 6.76 3.64 -7.47
CA GLU A 178 6.00 4.48 -6.56
C GLU A 178 6.41 4.23 -5.10
N ILE A 179 6.55 2.96 -4.69
CA ILE A 179 6.94 2.61 -3.32
C ILE A 179 8.40 3.00 -3.05
N HIS A 180 9.31 2.73 -3.99
CA HIS A 180 10.71 3.17 -3.87
C HIS A 180 10.81 4.68 -3.68
N ASN A 181 10.12 5.45 -4.52
CA ASN A 181 10.08 6.90 -4.45
C ASN A 181 9.48 7.38 -3.13
N PHE A 182 8.41 6.75 -2.66
CA PHE A 182 7.73 7.15 -1.43
C PHE A 182 8.61 6.95 -0.19
N VAL A 183 9.33 5.83 -0.10
CA VAL A 183 10.29 5.58 0.99
C VAL A 183 11.51 6.51 0.88
N LEU A 184 12.02 6.75 -0.33
CA LEU A 184 13.15 7.66 -0.56
C LEU A 184 12.83 9.10 -0.14
N GLU A 185 11.67 9.60 -0.54
CA GLU A 185 11.18 10.94 -0.20
C GLU A 185 11.12 11.17 1.31
N HIS A 186 10.54 10.23 2.05
CA HIS A 186 10.46 10.32 3.50
C HIS A 186 11.86 10.27 4.14
N ASN A 187 12.76 9.38 3.68
CA ASN A 187 14.12 9.35 4.21
C ASN A 187 14.90 10.65 3.94
N LEU A 188 14.76 11.25 2.75
CA LEU A 188 15.36 12.54 2.41
C LEU A 188 14.83 13.67 3.29
N TYR A 189 13.52 13.70 3.54
CA TYR A 189 12.90 14.68 4.41
C TYR A 189 13.42 14.62 5.85
N TYR A 190 13.46 13.43 6.44
CA TYR A 190 13.97 13.25 7.80
C TYR A 190 15.48 13.49 7.88
N TYR A 191 16.25 13.13 6.85
CA TYR A 191 17.67 13.47 6.75
C TYR A 191 17.88 14.99 6.76
N HIS A 192 17.12 15.75 5.95
CA HIS A 192 17.19 17.20 5.93
C HIS A 192 16.91 17.81 7.32
N LYS A 193 15.82 17.36 7.96
CA LYS A 193 15.42 17.82 9.30
C LYS A 193 16.41 17.45 10.41
N ALA A 194 17.08 16.31 10.30
CA ALA A 194 18.14 15.93 11.23
C ALA A 194 19.36 16.84 11.04
N ARG A 195 19.71 17.14 9.78
CA ARG A 195 20.86 17.98 9.43
C ARG A 195 20.72 19.44 9.88
N SER A 196 19.50 19.94 9.99
CA SER A 196 19.23 21.30 10.49
C SER A 196 19.31 21.44 12.02
N LYS A 197 19.51 20.35 12.76
CA LYS A 197 19.65 20.35 14.23
C LYS A 197 21.12 20.43 14.65
N GLU A 198 21.35 20.82 15.90
CA GLU A 198 22.69 20.83 16.51
C GLU A 198 23.38 19.47 16.42
N GLU A 199 24.71 19.49 16.29
CA GLU A 199 25.54 18.29 16.20
C GLU A 199 25.63 17.61 17.58
N THR A 200 24.75 16.65 17.81
CA THR A 200 24.81 15.73 18.95
C THR A 200 25.16 14.32 18.47
N SER A 201 25.67 13.46 19.36
CA SER A 201 25.99 12.07 19.02
C SER A 201 24.78 11.28 18.53
N GLU A 202 23.59 11.59 19.04
CA GLU A 202 22.32 11.00 18.60
C GLU A 202 21.91 11.50 17.21
N ASN A 203 22.15 12.78 16.90
CA ASN A 203 21.89 13.34 15.59
C ASN A 203 22.81 12.74 14.52
N ILE A 204 24.10 12.55 14.83
CA ILE A 204 25.07 11.90 13.93
C ILE A 204 24.61 10.48 13.57
N ARG A 205 24.22 9.67 14.57
CA ARG A 205 23.70 8.31 14.32
C ARG A 205 22.45 8.31 13.45
N SER A 206 21.57 9.30 13.66
CA SER A 206 20.36 9.46 12.84
C SER A 206 20.69 9.80 11.40
N LEU A 207 21.66 10.70 11.17
CA LEU A 207 22.14 11.06 9.84
C LEU A 207 22.77 9.87 9.11
N GLU A 208 23.64 9.10 9.78
CA GLU A 208 24.24 7.88 9.23
C GLU A 208 23.17 6.84 8.85
N TYR A 209 22.15 6.67 9.70
CA TYR A 209 21.03 5.77 9.44
C TYR A 209 20.26 6.17 8.17
N TYR A 210 19.83 7.42 8.05
CA TYR A 210 19.09 7.89 6.87
C TYR A 210 19.96 7.89 5.61
N GLU A 211 21.24 8.26 5.71
CA GLU A 211 22.17 8.23 4.58
C GLU A 211 22.33 6.80 4.03
N GLY A 212 22.52 5.81 4.93
CA GLY A 212 22.58 4.40 4.55
C GLY A 212 21.31 3.94 3.82
N ASN A 213 20.13 4.32 4.34
CA ASN A 213 18.85 4.00 3.72
C ASN A 213 18.71 4.64 2.33
N ILE A 214 19.00 5.94 2.19
CA ILE A 214 18.89 6.67 0.91
C ILE A 214 19.72 6.00 -0.17
N LYS A 215 20.98 5.68 0.13
CA LYS A 215 21.88 5.00 -0.82
C LYS A 215 21.33 3.64 -1.22
N ASN A 216 20.89 2.84 -0.25
CA ASN A 216 20.35 1.49 -0.50
C ASN A 216 19.06 1.52 -1.32
N ILE A 217 18.14 2.45 -1.04
CA ILE A 217 16.88 2.60 -1.77
C ILE A 217 17.16 2.96 -3.24
N ILE A 218 18.07 3.89 -3.50
CA ILE A 218 18.42 4.31 -4.87
C ILE A 218 19.05 3.15 -5.65
N ILE A 219 20.02 2.46 -5.04
CA ILE A 219 20.67 1.29 -5.67
C ILE A 219 19.63 0.23 -6.00
N ARG A 220 18.73 -0.06 -5.05
CA ARG A 220 17.68 -1.05 -5.24
C ARG A 220 16.69 -0.64 -6.33
N LEU A 221 16.19 0.61 -6.31
CA LEU A 221 15.31 1.15 -7.35
C LEU A 221 15.92 0.94 -8.75
N ILE A 222 17.20 1.28 -8.92
CA ILE A 222 17.89 1.14 -10.21
C ILE A 222 18.00 -0.33 -10.62
N ASN A 223 18.44 -1.19 -9.70
CA ASN A 223 18.56 -2.63 -9.96
C ASN A 223 17.23 -3.27 -10.36
N GLU A 224 16.14 -2.92 -9.67
CA GLU A 224 14.80 -3.45 -9.96
C GLU A 224 14.27 -2.92 -11.30
N LEU A 225 14.52 -1.64 -11.61
CA LEU A 225 14.14 -1.04 -12.89
C LEU A 225 14.86 -1.65 -14.09
N MET A 226 16.17 -1.87 -13.94
CA MET A 226 17.04 -2.36 -15.00
C MET A 226 16.98 -3.87 -15.17
N LYS A 227 16.33 -4.59 -14.24
CA LYS A 227 16.17 -6.04 -14.33
C LYS A 227 15.45 -6.40 -15.64
N ASN A 228 16.22 -6.99 -16.57
CA ASN A 228 15.81 -7.38 -17.94
C ASN A 228 15.69 -6.24 -18.98
N ARG A 229 16.26 -5.06 -18.72
CA ARG A 229 16.24 -3.93 -19.66
C ARG A 229 17.66 -3.39 -19.89
N ARG A 230 17.96 -3.03 -21.14
CA ARG A 230 19.24 -2.37 -21.49
C ARG A 230 19.21 -0.86 -21.20
N SER A 231 18.03 -0.27 -21.16
CA SER A 231 17.81 1.15 -20.87
C SER A 231 16.40 1.35 -20.28
N VAL A 232 16.25 2.27 -19.33
CA VAL A 232 14.98 2.64 -18.74
C VAL A 232 14.91 4.16 -18.61
N LYS A 233 13.80 4.75 -19.06
CA LYS A 233 13.45 6.12 -18.70
C LYS A 233 12.91 6.11 -17.27
N MET A 234 13.53 6.90 -16.40
CA MET A 234 13.06 7.11 -15.03
C MET A 234 11.73 7.86 -15.05
N SER A 235 10.93 7.77 -13.99
CA SER A 235 9.79 8.69 -13.87
C SER A 235 10.25 10.10 -13.49
N SER A 236 9.43 11.10 -13.80
CA SER A 236 9.67 12.49 -13.37
C SER A 236 9.86 12.58 -11.86
N LYS A 237 9.05 11.84 -11.09
CA LYS A 237 9.18 11.74 -9.63
C LYS A 237 10.55 11.20 -9.21
N SER A 238 11.01 10.08 -9.76
CA SER A 238 12.33 9.53 -9.40
C SER A 238 13.46 10.50 -9.72
N LEU A 239 13.42 11.19 -10.86
CA LEU A 239 14.42 12.19 -11.22
C LEU A 239 14.40 13.39 -10.26
N SER A 240 13.22 13.85 -9.84
CA SER A 240 13.11 14.92 -8.85
C SER A 240 13.71 14.52 -7.49
N LEU A 241 13.52 13.27 -7.06
CA LEU A 241 14.14 12.75 -5.83
C LEU A 241 15.65 12.53 -5.98
N PHE A 242 16.14 12.20 -7.18
CA PHE A 242 17.57 12.14 -7.46
C PHE A 242 18.19 13.52 -7.44
N ALA A 243 17.49 14.54 -7.93
CA ALA A 243 17.89 15.94 -7.79
C ALA A 243 17.98 16.32 -6.31
N TRP A 244 16.94 16.03 -5.51
CA TRP A 244 16.97 16.26 -4.06
C TRP A 244 18.14 15.54 -3.39
N THR A 245 18.35 14.26 -3.71
CA THR A 245 19.50 13.50 -3.20
C THR A 245 20.82 14.18 -3.57
N HIS A 246 20.93 14.71 -4.79
CA HIS A 246 22.14 15.34 -5.27
C HIS A 246 22.49 16.67 -4.59
N ILE A 247 21.54 17.28 -3.86
CA ILE A 247 21.81 18.43 -2.98
C ILE A 247 22.75 18.03 -1.84
N TYR A 248 22.66 16.79 -1.34
CA TYR A 248 23.43 16.33 -0.17
C TYR A 248 24.54 15.35 -0.52
N PHE A 249 24.39 14.57 -1.59
CA PHE A 249 25.27 13.45 -1.92
C PHE A 249 25.68 13.45 -3.40
N ASP A 250 26.81 12.83 -3.72
CA ASP A 250 27.14 12.55 -5.12
C ASP A 250 26.26 11.40 -5.64
N ILE A 251 25.16 11.75 -6.32
CA ILE A 251 24.23 10.78 -6.88
C ILE A 251 24.90 9.87 -7.92
N LYS A 252 25.94 10.36 -8.62
CA LYS A 252 26.64 9.56 -9.64
C LYS A 252 27.46 8.46 -8.98
N GLU A 253 28.08 8.74 -7.84
CA GLU A 253 28.75 7.73 -7.03
C GLU A 253 27.77 6.63 -6.56
N ILE A 254 26.58 7.04 -6.11
CA ILE A 254 25.53 6.11 -5.68
C ILE A 254 25.06 5.23 -6.86
N ILE A 255 24.78 5.84 -8.03
CA ILE A 255 24.37 5.12 -9.23
C ILE A 255 25.44 4.11 -9.65
N ASN A 256 26.72 4.48 -9.61
CA ASN A 256 27.81 3.57 -10.00
C ASN A 256 27.85 2.29 -9.14
N LYS A 257 27.39 2.33 -7.88
CA LYS A 257 27.30 1.15 -6.99
C LYS A 257 26.21 0.16 -7.42
N SER A 258 25.27 0.55 -8.27
CA SER A 258 24.24 -0.34 -8.83
C SER A 258 24.73 -1.21 -9.99
N ASN A 259 25.98 -1.06 -10.45
CA ASN A 259 26.50 -1.69 -11.69
C ASN A 259 25.70 -1.32 -12.96
N HIS A 260 24.85 -0.30 -12.89
CA HIS A 260 24.08 0.21 -14.01
C HIS A 260 24.46 1.67 -14.32
N THR A 261 24.17 2.12 -15.54
CA THR A 261 24.40 3.51 -15.96
C THR A 261 23.07 4.15 -16.35
N LEU A 262 22.83 5.35 -15.84
CA LEU A 262 21.72 6.21 -16.24
C LEU A 262 22.29 7.37 -17.06
N MET A 263 22.32 7.20 -18.38
CA MET A 263 23.00 8.14 -19.30
C MET A 263 22.54 9.59 -19.10
N ASP A 264 21.23 9.83 -19.05
CA ASP A 264 20.68 11.18 -18.92
C ASP A 264 21.08 11.87 -17.60
N VAL A 265 21.19 11.11 -16.49
CA VAL A 265 21.65 11.64 -15.20
C VAL A 265 23.16 11.86 -15.20
N LYS A 266 23.92 11.02 -15.92
CA LYS A 266 25.38 11.13 -16.02
C LYS A 266 25.82 12.43 -16.69
N GLU A 267 25.05 12.89 -17.68
CA GLU A 267 25.29 14.13 -18.43
C GLU A 267 24.94 15.40 -17.64
N CYS A 268 24.07 15.31 -16.64
CA CYS A 268 23.71 16.44 -15.77
C CYS A 268 24.91 16.88 -14.91
N ARG A 269 25.16 18.18 -14.77
CA ARG A 269 26.32 18.70 -14.01
C ARG A 269 25.97 19.10 -12.58
N SER A 270 24.72 19.49 -12.34
CA SER A 270 24.21 19.91 -11.04
C SER A 270 22.89 19.22 -10.70
N TRP A 271 22.46 19.36 -9.44
CA TRP A 271 21.14 18.88 -9.00
C TRP A 271 20.02 19.59 -9.78
N LEU A 272 20.19 20.88 -10.12
CA LEU A 272 19.23 21.64 -10.91
C LEU A 272 19.11 21.11 -12.35
N ASP A 273 20.19 20.58 -12.94
CA ASP A 273 20.13 19.95 -14.27
C ASP A 273 19.29 18.67 -14.23
N ILE A 274 19.49 17.83 -13.20
CA ILE A 274 18.66 16.65 -12.95
C ILE A 274 17.19 17.06 -12.74
N PHE A 275 16.98 18.16 -12.02
CA PHE A 275 15.64 18.69 -11.77
C PHE A 275 14.94 19.16 -13.05
N LYS A 276 15.63 19.90 -13.93
CA LYS A 276 15.09 20.30 -15.24
C LYS A 276 14.78 19.08 -16.10
N LEU A 277 15.63 18.06 -16.08
CA LEU A 277 15.35 16.79 -16.75
C LEU A 277 14.07 16.15 -16.21
N SER A 278 13.84 16.20 -14.89
CA SER A 278 12.59 15.74 -14.28
C SER A 278 11.36 16.49 -14.80
N CYS A 279 11.46 17.80 -15.00
CA CYS A 279 10.39 18.64 -15.56
C CYS A 279 10.07 18.28 -17.02
N LEU A 280 11.11 18.08 -17.84
CA LEU A 280 10.96 17.62 -19.23
C LEU A 280 10.29 16.25 -19.29
N TYR A 281 10.72 15.33 -18.42
CA TYR A 281 10.14 14.01 -18.31
C TYR A 281 8.68 14.05 -17.83
N ASN A 282 8.28 15.05 -17.05
CA ASN A 282 6.89 15.21 -16.63
C ASN A 282 5.95 15.53 -17.80
N GLN A 283 6.48 15.99 -18.94
CA GLN A 283 5.70 16.23 -20.15
C GLN A 283 5.54 14.98 -21.02
N ILE A 284 6.21 13.88 -20.68
CA ILE A 284 6.18 12.61 -21.41
C ILE A 284 5.15 11.69 -20.73
N PRO A 285 4.08 11.24 -21.42
CA PRO A 285 3.02 10.43 -20.81
C PRO A 285 3.52 9.18 -20.08
N GLU A 286 4.55 8.51 -20.58
CA GLU A 286 5.11 7.29 -19.98
C GLU A 286 5.98 7.56 -18.74
N CYS A 287 6.44 8.79 -18.55
CA CYS A 287 7.29 9.19 -17.43
C CYS A 287 6.54 10.03 -16.38
N TYR A 288 5.35 10.52 -16.72
CA TYR A 288 4.50 11.31 -15.85
C TYR A 288 4.08 10.52 -14.61
N CYS A 289 4.22 11.13 -13.42
CA CYS A 289 3.90 10.50 -12.14
C CYS A 289 3.01 11.36 -11.23
N GLY A 290 2.32 12.36 -11.77
CA GLY A 290 1.40 13.20 -10.99
C GLY A 290 2.01 14.51 -10.48
N PRO A 291 1.47 15.09 -9.39
CA PRO A 291 1.92 16.37 -8.86
C PRO A 291 3.32 16.29 -8.25
N PHE A 292 3.93 17.45 -8.06
CA PHE A 292 5.22 17.56 -7.41
C PHE A 292 5.16 17.15 -5.93
N SER A 293 6.33 16.87 -5.33
CA SER A 293 6.40 16.58 -3.90
C SER A 293 6.20 17.84 -3.07
N GLU A 294 5.15 17.90 -2.25
CA GLU A 294 5.01 18.98 -1.26
C GLU A 294 6.19 18.99 -0.28
N LEU A 295 6.67 17.82 0.18
CA LEU A 295 7.82 17.75 1.08
C LEU A 295 9.09 18.33 0.44
N PHE A 296 9.34 18.04 -0.84
CA PHE A 296 10.50 18.63 -1.52
C PHE A 296 10.30 20.12 -1.79
N LYS A 297 9.07 20.55 -2.10
CA LYS A 297 8.72 21.96 -2.29
C LYS A 297 8.99 22.76 -1.02
N ASP A 298 8.60 22.25 0.14
CA ASP A 298 8.89 22.86 1.44
C ASP A 298 10.41 23.04 1.63
N ILE A 299 11.21 22.02 1.31
CA ILE A 299 12.68 22.12 1.42
C ILE A 299 13.25 23.18 0.46
N LEU A 300 12.75 23.26 -0.77
CA LEU A 300 13.19 24.28 -1.73
C LEU A 300 12.84 25.70 -1.23
N ILE A 301 11.71 25.86 -0.55
CA ILE A 301 11.32 27.13 0.07
C ILE A 301 12.25 27.48 1.24
N ASP A 302 12.65 26.50 2.06
CA ASP A 302 13.60 26.70 3.15
C ASP A 302 14.98 27.15 2.65
N MET A 303 15.34 26.78 1.41
CA MET A 303 16.56 27.21 0.71
C MET A 303 16.42 28.58 0.01
N LYS A 304 15.68 29.53 0.61
CA LYS A 304 15.32 30.83 0.00
C LYS A 304 16.47 31.69 -0.55
N ASP A 305 17.68 31.52 -0.02
CA ASP A 305 18.86 32.29 -0.44
C ASP A 305 19.64 31.61 -1.59
N ASP A 306 19.25 30.38 -1.97
CA ASP A 306 19.84 29.62 -3.06
C ASP A 306 19.17 29.96 -4.40
N LYS A 307 19.95 30.49 -5.34
CA LYS A 307 19.47 30.89 -6.67
C LYS A 307 18.92 29.72 -7.49
N ASP A 308 19.49 28.53 -7.33
CA ASP A 308 19.04 27.33 -8.02
C ASP A 308 17.74 26.82 -7.41
N ALA A 309 17.54 26.95 -6.09
CA ALA A 309 16.28 26.63 -5.41
C ALA A 309 15.13 27.56 -5.85
N ILE A 310 15.37 28.88 -5.91
CA ILE A 310 14.40 29.85 -6.44
C ILE A 310 13.98 29.46 -7.86
N LYS A 311 14.97 29.15 -8.71
CA LYS A 311 14.72 28.73 -10.07
C LYS A 311 13.93 27.42 -10.12
N ALA A 312 14.29 26.41 -9.32
CA ALA A 312 13.55 25.15 -9.27
C ALA A 312 12.07 25.36 -8.91
N LEU A 313 11.75 26.25 -7.96
CA LEU A 313 10.37 26.61 -7.62
C LEU A 313 9.61 27.22 -8.79
N GLU A 314 10.24 28.07 -9.62
CA GLU A 314 9.63 28.57 -10.86
C GLU A 314 9.28 27.41 -11.81
N TYR A 315 10.18 26.44 -11.97
CA TYR A 315 9.93 25.26 -12.80
C TYR A 315 8.81 24.38 -12.22
N VAL A 316 8.70 24.21 -10.89
CA VAL A 316 7.59 23.47 -10.27
C VAL A 316 6.25 24.05 -10.74
N ASN A 317 6.06 25.37 -10.58
CA ASN A 317 4.83 26.05 -10.93
C ASN A 317 4.45 25.95 -12.43
N ILE A 318 5.45 25.82 -13.32
CA ILE A 318 5.23 25.75 -14.77
C ILE A 318 4.94 24.31 -15.22
N TYR A 319 5.70 23.33 -14.73
CA TYR A 319 5.75 21.99 -15.30
C TYR A 319 4.99 20.94 -14.49
N PHE A 320 4.71 21.22 -13.22
CA PHE A 320 3.88 20.40 -12.35
C PHE A 320 2.65 21.22 -12.02
N LYS A 321 1.62 21.15 -12.89
CA LYS A 321 0.32 21.79 -12.60
C LYS A 321 -0.23 21.18 -11.31
N GLU A 322 -0.34 22.01 -10.28
CA GLU A 322 -1.04 21.68 -9.04
C GLU A 322 -2.55 21.74 -9.34
N GLU A 323 -3.23 20.60 -9.31
CA GLU A 323 -4.70 20.53 -9.34
C GLU A 323 -5.29 20.74 -7.95
#